data_AF-A0A916RSY8-F1
#
_entry.id   AF-A0A916RSY8-F1
#
_cell.length_a   1.000
_cell.length_b   1.000
_cell.length_c   1.000
_cell.angle_alpha   90.00
_cell.angle_beta   90.00
_cell.angle_gamma   90.00
#
_symmetry.space_group_name_H-M   'P 1'
#
loop_
_entity.id
_entity.type
_entity.pdbx_description
1 polymer ?
#
loop_
_entity_poly.entity_id
_entity_poly.type
_entity_poly.pdbx_seq_one_letter_code
_entity_poly.pdbx_strand_id
1 'polypeptide(L)'
;MGSEVIAMNKLNIAAMTAVAAVCLAAAAAPQAQAQLSIQIGPAPVCPYGYYAYAPYNCAPYGYYGPEWFSGGVFVGAGPWFHGSRDFHGHVDDHFDPHHGYHGHLPQRGEHADSHRGFSPQNFHGKSDRDAHGNQWHGKDNHGH
;
A
#
# COMPACT_ATOMS: atom_id res chain seq x y z
N MET A 1 18.21 -51.33 48.90
CA MET A 1 18.31 -51.41 47.43
C MET A 1 16.96 -51.38 46.71
N GLY A 2 15.85 -51.91 47.26
CA GLY A 2 14.53 -51.85 46.59
C GLY A 2 13.81 -50.50 46.64
N SER A 3 13.97 -49.74 47.73
CA SER A 3 13.23 -48.48 47.96
C SER A 3 13.70 -47.31 47.07
N GLU A 4 14.99 -47.27 46.74
CA GLU A 4 15.60 -46.21 45.92
C GLU A 4 15.25 -46.33 44.44
N VAL A 5 15.19 -47.56 43.91
CA VAL A 5 14.80 -47.84 42.51
C VAL A 5 13.34 -47.47 42.26
N ILE A 6 12.46 -47.72 43.25
CA ILE A 6 11.04 -47.35 43.19
C ILE A 6 10.89 -45.81 43.24
N ALA A 7 11.72 -45.12 44.02
CA ALA A 7 11.71 -43.66 44.12
C ALA A 7 12.20 -42.98 42.82
N MET A 8 13.31 -43.46 42.24
CA MET A 8 13.85 -42.97 40.97
C MET A 8 12.88 -43.20 39.79
N ASN A 9 12.22 -44.35 39.73
CA ASN A 9 11.25 -44.61 38.66
C ASN A 9 10.02 -43.71 38.75
N LYS A 10 9.54 -43.41 39.97
CA LYS A 10 8.45 -42.45 40.20
C LYS A 10 8.86 -41.02 39.84
N LEU A 11 10.11 -40.62 40.13
CA LEU A 11 10.63 -39.30 39.76
C LEU A 11 10.73 -39.13 38.24
N ASN A 12 11.19 -40.16 37.52
CA ASN A 12 11.30 -40.14 36.06
C ASN A 12 9.94 -40.08 35.38
N ILE A 13 8.95 -40.83 35.88
CA ILE A 13 7.57 -40.78 35.37
C ILE A 13 6.96 -39.39 35.60
N ALA A 14 7.13 -38.82 36.80
CA ALA A 14 6.63 -37.48 37.11
C ALA A 14 7.27 -36.41 36.20
N ALA A 15 8.58 -36.50 35.97
CA ALA A 15 9.30 -35.60 35.08
C ALA A 15 8.81 -35.71 33.64
N MET A 16 8.59 -36.92 33.12
CA MET A 16 8.05 -37.12 31.76
C MET A 16 6.62 -36.58 31.63
N THR A 17 5.76 -36.78 32.63
CA THR A 17 4.40 -36.23 32.61
C THR A 17 4.38 -34.70 32.65
N ALA A 18 5.29 -34.08 33.40
CA ALA A 18 5.41 -32.63 33.46
C ALA A 18 5.88 -32.05 32.10
N VAL A 19 6.88 -32.67 31.47
CA VAL A 19 7.36 -32.26 30.14
C VAL A 19 6.26 -32.42 29.09
N ALA A 20 5.54 -33.54 29.09
CA ALA A 20 4.43 -33.76 28.17
C ALA A 20 3.32 -32.70 28.34
N ALA A 21 2.93 -32.40 29.58
CA ALA A 21 1.91 -31.38 29.87
C ALA A 21 2.32 -29.98 29.39
N VAL A 22 3.59 -29.61 29.54
CA VAL A 22 4.13 -28.34 29.04
C VAL A 22 4.15 -28.30 27.51
N CYS A 23 4.55 -29.39 26.85
CA CYS A 23 4.54 -29.48 25.38
C CYS A 23 3.11 -29.39 24.81
N LEU A 24 2.14 -30.05 25.45
CA LEU A 24 0.72 -29.99 25.07
C LEU A 24 0.14 -28.58 25.27
N ALA A 25 0.51 -27.87 26.35
CA ALA A 25 0.08 -26.50 26.58
C ALA A 25 0.67 -25.51 25.57
N ALA A 26 1.93 -25.70 25.14
CA ALA A 26 2.56 -24.86 24.12
C ALA A 26 1.93 -25.05 22.72
N ALA A 27 1.48 -26.26 22.39
CA ALA A 27 0.81 -26.55 21.12
C ALA A 27 -0.63 -26.01 21.04
N ALA A 28 -1.26 -25.73 22.18
CA ALA A 28 -2.61 -25.19 22.27
C ALA A 28 -2.66 -23.64 22.29
N ALA A 29 -1.51 -22.97 22.19
CA ALA A 29 -1.47 -21.52 22.13
C ALA A 29 -2.22 -21.03 20.86
N PRO A 30 -3.25 -20.18 20.98
CA PRO A 30 -3.93 -19.66 19.81
C PRO A 30 -2.93 -18.84 18.99
N GLN A 31 -2.64 -19.30 17.77
CA GLN A 31 -1.91 -18.51 16.79
C GLN A 31 -2.78 -17.31 16.45
N ALA A 32 -2.48 -16.15 17.02
CA ALA A 32 -3.12 -14.89 16.66
C ALA A 32 -2.74 -14.54 15.22
N GLN A 33 -3.45 -15.11 14.25
CA GLN A 33 -3.34 -14.71 12.86
C GLN A 33 -4.04 -13.36 12.72
N ALA A 34 -3.27 -12.29 12.63
CA ALA A 34 -3.80 -10.96 12.33
C ALA A 34 -4.37 -10.98 10.91
N GLN A 35 -5.68 -11.20 10.78
CA GLN A 35 -6.40 -11.07 9.51
C GLN A 35 -6.62 -9.57 9.25
N LEU A 36 -5.64 -8.91 8.64
CA LEU A 36 -5.80 -7.55 8.12
C LEU A 36 -6.64 -7.60 6.84
N SER A 37 -7.96 -7.52 6.97
CA SER A 37 -8.85 -7.26 5.84
C SER A 37 -8.79 -5.75 5.53
N ILE A 38 -7.95 -5.38 4.57
CA ILE A 38 -7.96 -4.00 4.04
C ILE A 38 -9.20 -3.87 3.16
N GLN A 39 -10.31 -3.47 3.77
CA GLN A 39 -11.48 -3.01 3.02
C GLN A 39 -11.09 -1.72 2.31
N ILE A 40 -10.70 -1.83 1.05
CA ILE A 40 -10.55 -0.67 0.17
C ILE A 40 -11.96 -0.13 -0.04
N GLY A 41 -12.26 0.96 0.67
CA GLY A 41 -13.53 1.68 0.59
C GLY A 41 -13.72 2.39 -0.75
N PRO A 42 -14.67 3.33 -0.87
CA PRO A 42 -14.80 4.15 -2.07
C PRO A 42 -13.53 4.97 -2.35
N ALA A 43 -13.34 5.37 -3.61
CA ALA A 43 -12.21 6.20 -4.01
C ALA A 43 -12.19 7.52 -3.22
N PRO A 44 -11.00 8.03 -2.85
CA PRO A 44 -10.89 9.33 -2.21
C PRO A 44 -11.48 10.44 -3.09
N VAL A 45 -12.34 11.26 -2.52
CA VAL A 45 -12.85 12.47 -3.18
C VAL A 45 -11.81 13.58 -2.99
N CYS A 46 -11.02 13.85 -4.01
CA CYS A 46 -9.93 14.82 -3.99
C CYS A 46 -10.01 15.75 -5.20
N PRO A 47 -9.64 17.04 -5.08
CA PRO A 47 -9.84 18.03 -6.14
C PRO A 47 -9.03 17.73 -7.42
N TYR A 48 -7.84 17.15 -7.29
CA TYR A 48 -6.93 16.89 -8.43
C TYR A 48 -6.50 15.41 -8.51
N GLY A 49 -7.26 14.51 -7.87
CA GLY A 49 -6.90 13.11 -7.69
C GLY A 49 -6.10 12.85 -6.41
N TYR A 50 -5.59 11.63 -6.29
CA TYR A 50 -4.93 11.11 -5.09
C TYR A 50 -3.74 10.24 -5.49
N TYR A 51 -2.71 10.14 -4.64
CA TYR A 51 -1.54 9.33 -4.92
C TYR A 51 -1.89 7.85 -5.12
N ALA A 52 -1.15 7.16 -5.99
CA ALA A 52 -1.36 5.72 -6.28
C ALA A 52 -0.90 4.78 -5.15
N TYR A 53 -0.41 5.31 -4.03
CA TYR A 53 0.09 4.56 -2.88
C TYR A 53 -0.70 4.87 -1.60
N ALA A 54 -0.80 3.90 -0.70
CA ALA A 54 -1.46 4.07 0.60
C ALA A 54 -0.76 5.16 1.44
N PRO A 55 -1.50 6.02 2.16
CA PRO A 55 -2.93 5.93 2.44
C PRO A 55 -3.84 6.66 1.43
N TYR A 56 -3.39 6.83 0.18
CA TYR A 56 -4.14 7.48 -0.91
C TYR A 56 -4.57 8.90 -0.51
N ASN A 57 -3.59 9.71 -0.10
CA ASN A 57 -3.79 11.11 0.20
C ASN A 57 -4.07 11.90 -1.09
N CYS A 58 -4.79 13.01 -0.97
CA CYS A 58 -5.04 13.87 -2.12
C CYS A 58 -3.74 14.47 -2.65
N ALA A 59 -3.56 14.38 -3.96
CA ALA A 59 -2.41 14.96 -4.64
C ALA A 59 -2.69 16.45 -4.92
N PRO A 60 -1.67 17.33 -4.81
CA PRO A 60 -1.83 18.73 -5.13
C PRO A 60 -1.96 18.94 -6.64
N TYR A 61 -2.48 20.10 -7.02
CA TYR A 61 -2.51 20.53 -8.41
C TYR A 61 -1.09 20.51 -9.01
N GLY A 62 -0.94 19.88 -10.18
CA GLY A 62 0.34 19.76 -10.88
C GLY A 62 1.03 18.41 -10.71
N TYR A 63 0.61 17.54 -9.79
CA TYR A 63 1.19 16.20 -9.65
C TYR A 63 0.90 15.31 -10.85
N TYR A 64 -0.36 15.24 -11.31
CA TYR A 64 -0.76 14.42 -12.44
C TYR A 64 -0.72 15.21 -13.77
N GLY A 65 -0.18 14.57 -14.80
CA GLY A 65 -0.21 15.05 -16.18
C GLY A 65 -1.59 14.91 -16.85
N PRO A 66 -1.77 15.50 -18.05
CA PRO A 66 -3.05 15.50 -18.77
C PRO A 66 -3.64 14.12 -19.05
N GLU A 67 -2.80 13.11 -19.19
CA GLU A 67 -3.17 11.72 -19.50
C GLU A 67 -4.04 11.11 -18.40
N TRP A 68 -3.96 11.62 -17.18
CA TRP A 68 -4.74 11.18 -16.03
C TRP A 68 -6.13 11.82 -15.94
N PHE A 69 -6.52 12.64 -16.92
CA PHE A 69 -7.80 13.33 -16.93
C PHE A 69 -8.57 13.07 -18.23
N SER A 70 -9.83 12.66 -18.10
CA SER A 70 -10.76 12.55 -19.23
C SER A 70 -11.81 13.64 -19.09
N GLY A 71 -11.81 14.61 -20.02
CA GLY A 71 -12.71 15.77 -19.95
C GLY A 71 -12.52 16.63 -18.68
N GLY A 72 -11.32 16.64 -18.11
CA GLY A 72 -11.01 17.33 -16.85
C GLY A 72 -11.33 16.53 -15.58
N VAL A 73 -11.87 15.31 -15.71
CA VAL A 73 -12.15 14.42 -14.58
C VAL A 73 -11.00 13.43 -14.40
N PHE A 74 -10.47 13.34 -13.18
CA PHE A 74 -9.43 12.38 -12.83
C PHE A 74 -9.93 10.94 -13.05
N VAL A 75 -9.18 10.15 -13.82
CA VAL A 75 -9.60 8.80 -14.22
C VAL A 75 -9.39 7.74 -13.12
N GLY A 76 -8.68 8.09 -12.06
CA GLY A 76 -8.37 7.21 -10.94
C GLY A 76 -6.92 6.74 -10.94
N ALA A 77 -6.49 6.24 -9.79
CA ALA A 77 -5.23 5.55 -9.58
C ALA A 77 -5.43 4.42 -8.55
N GLY A 78 -4.44 3.54 -8.46
CA GLY A 78 -4.39 2.45 -7.50
C GLY A 78 -5.58 1.48 -7.66
N PRO A 79 -6.19 1.02 -6.55
CA PRO A 79 -7.27 0.03 -6.58
C PRO A 79 -8.55 0.46 -7.32
N TRP A 80 -8.76 1.76 -7.50
CA TRP A 80 -9.97 2.31 -8.13
C TRP A 80 -9.80 2.66 -9.60
N PHE A 81 -8.60 2.48 -10.15
CA PHE A 81 -8.42 2.62 -11.58
C PHE A 81 -8.98 1.40 -12.31
N HIS A 82 -9.89 1.62 -13.25
CA HIS A 82 -10.57 0.57 -14.03
C HIS A 82 -10.36 0.72 -15.54
N GLY A 83 -9.36 1.53 -15.95
CA GLY A 83 -9.01 1.72 -17.35
C GLY A 83 -8.13 0.61 -17.93
N SER A 84 -7.46 0.91 -19.04
CA SER A 84 -6.57 -0.04 -19.72
C SER A 84 -5.41 -0.48 -18.82
N ARG A 85 -5.02 -1.75 -18.91
CA ARG A 85 -3.83 -2.28 -18.22
C ARG A 85 -2.52 -1.68 -18.73
N ASP A 86 -2.53 -1.17 -19.97
CA ASP A 86 -1.37 -0.51 -20.58
C ASP A 86 -1.36 1.01 -20.33
N PHE A 87 -2.30 1.50 -19.52
CA PHE A 87 -2.35 2.91 -19.15
C PHE A 87 -1.10 3.30 -18.37
N HIS A 88 -0.50 4.38 -18.84
CA HIS A 88 0.59 5.07 -18.19
C HIS A 88 0.44 6.56 -18.48
N GLY A 89 1.04 7.38 -17.65
CA GLY A 89 0.99 8.82 -17.79
C GLY A 89 2.00 9.50 -16.90
N HIS A 90 2.35 10.72 -17.28
CA HIS A 90 3.38 11.46 -16.57
C HIS A 90 2.87 11.96 -15.21
N VAL A 91 3.78 11.95 -14.24
CA VAL A 91 3.64 12.60 -12.94
C VAL A 91 4.83 13.53 -12.69
N ASP A 92 4.60 14.54 -11.87
CA ASP A 92 5.63 15.44 -11.36
C ASP A 92 5.97 15.07 -9.93
N ASP A 93 7.05 14.30 -9.76
CA ASP A 93 7.54 13.83 -8.46
C ASP A 93 7.93 14.99 -7.52
N HIS A 94 8.13 16.22 -8.02
CA HIS A 94 8.38 17.38 -7.16
C HIS A 94 7.22 17.65 -6.18
N PHE A 95 6.01 17.21 -6.54
CA PHE A 95 4.81 17.32 -5.71
C PHE A 95 4.57 16.09 -4.81
N ASP A 96 5.49 15.14 -4.75
CA ASP A 96 5.38 13.94 -3.92
C ASP A 96 6.12 14.14 -2.57
N PRO A 97 5.43 13.96 -1.42
CA PRO A 97 6.04 14.05 -0.10
C PRO A 97 7.23 13.10 0.12
N HIS A 98 7.26 11.94 -0.54
CA HIS A 98 8.39 11.01 -0.49
C HIS A 98 9.63 11.53 -1.22
N HIS A 99 9.46 12.49 -2.14
CA HIS A 99 10.55 13.18 -2.84
C HIS A 99 10.86 14.56 -2.25
N GLY A 100 10.37 14.85 -1.03
CA GLY A 100 10.69 16.08 -0.30
C GLY A 100 9.71 17.23 -0.54
N TYR A 101 8.52 16.96 -1.11
CA TYR A 101 7.47 17.96 -1.17
C TYR A 101 6.94 18.29 0.24
N HIS A 102 6.97 19.59 0.58
CA HIS A 102 6.45 20.10 1.85
C HIS A 102 5.38 21.19 1.66
N GLY A 103 4.87 21.33 0.44
CA GLY A 103 3.80 22.28 0.14
C GLY A 103 2.45 21.81 0.68
N HIS A 104 1.43 22.63 0.46
CA HIS A 104 0.06 22.32 0.88
C HIS A 104 -0.51 21.14 0.10
N LEU A 105 -0.95 20.11 0.82
CA LEU A 105 -1.74 19.02 0.27
C LEU A 105 -3.23 19.32 0.46
N PRO A 106 -4.05 19.19 -0.60
CA PRO A 106 -5.48 19.40 -0.49
C PRO A 106 -6.12 18.36 0.43
N GLN A 107 -7.27 18.71 1.00
CA GLN A 107 -8.04 17.79 1.84
C GLN A 107 -9.08 17.00 1.04
N ARG A 108 -9.52 15.87 1.60
CA ARG A 108 -10.64 15.11 1.03
C ARG A 108 -11.91 15.96 1.11
N GLY A 109 -12.68 15.99 0.03
CA GLY A 109 -13.89 16.81 -0.10
C GLY A 109 -13.64 18.28 -0.42
N GLU A 110 -12.39 18.70 -0.57
CA GLU A 110 -12.07 20.04 -1.08
C GLU A 110 -12.41 20.14 -2.57
N HIS A 111 -12.84 21.32 -3.02
CA HIS A 111 -13.16 21.59 -4.41
C HIS A 111 -11.92 22.09 -5.16
N ALA A 112 -11.81 21.73 -6.44
CA ALA A 112 -10.77 22.27 -7.30
C ALA A 112 -10.90 23.79 -7.41
N ASP A 113 -9.76 24.49 -7.32
CA ASP A 113 -9.70 25.93 -7.51
C ASP A 113 -10.08 26.25 -8.96
N SER A 114 -11.30 26.76 -9.15
CA SER A 114 -11.85 27.06 -10.47
C SER A 114 -11.09 28.18 -11.19
N HIS A 115 -10.26 28.96 -10.48
CA HIS A 115 -9.39 29.98 -11.06
C HIS A 115 -8.05 29.40 -11.54
N ARG A 116 -7.66 28.22 -11.05
CA ARG A 116 -6.51 27.46 -11.55
C ARG A 116 -6.99 26.44 -12.56
N GLY A 117 -7.25 26.90 -13.78
CA GLY A 117 -7.54 26.01 -14.90
C GLY A 117 -6.38 25.04 -15.11
N PHE A 118 -6.71 23.75 -15.33
CA PHE A 118 -5.73 22.75 -15.75
C PHE A 118 -5.04 23.23 -17.03
N SER A 119 -3.74 23.50 -16.95
CA SER A 119 -2.94 23.99 -18.07
C SER A 119 -1.92 22.92 -18.49
N PRO A 120 -2.26 22.05 -19.46
CA PRO A 120 -1.37 21.00 -19.96
C PRO A 120 0.01 21.53 -20.37
N GLN A 121 0.03 22.76 -20.90
CA GLN A 121 1.23 23.42 -21.42
C GLN A 121 2.28 23.73 -20.34
N ASN A 122 1.84 23.81 -19.07
CA ASN A 122 2.68 24.18 -17.93
C ASN A 122 3.00 22.97 -17.03
N PHE A 123 2.66 21.76 -17.48
CA PHE A 123 3.03 20.55 -16.76
C PHE A 123 4.52 20.24 -16.99
N HIS A 124 5.24 19.93 -15.92
CA HIS A 124 6.70 19.72 -15.95
C HIS A 124 7.13 18.33 -15.45
N GLY A 125 6.17 17.43 -15.21
CA GLY A 125 6.47 16.08 -14.79
C GLY A 125 7.17 15.28 -15.89
N LYS A 126 8.15 14.48 -15.48
CA LYS A 126 9.00 13.68 -16.38
C LYS A 126 8.88 12.18 -16.10
N SER A 127 8.32 11.82 -14.95
CA SER A 127 8.26 10.44 -14.51
C SER A 127 6.99 9.80 -15.06
N ASP A 128 7.16 8.79 -15.88
CA ASP A 128 6.04 8.02 -16.41
C ASP A 128 5.65 6.92 -15.43
N ARG A 129 4.36 6.81 -15.10
CA ARG A 129 3.86 5.82 -14.14
C ARG A 129 2.62 5.11 -14.66
N ASP A 130 2.53 3.83 -14.35
CA ASP A 130 1.29 3.07 -14.54
C ASP A 130 0.22 3.47 -13.51
N ALA A 131 -1.01 3.02 -13.73
CA ALA A 131 -2.14 3.29 -12.83
C ALA A 131 -1.92 2.84 -11.37
N HIS A 132 -1.02 1.89 -11.13
CA HIS A 132 -0.70 1.36 -9.80
C HIS A 132 0.44 2.12 -9.11
N GLY A 133 1.02 3.13 -9.79
CA GLY A 133 2.11 3.95 -9.27
C GLY A 133 3.50 3.39 -9.52
N ASN A 134 3.62 2.30 -10.28
CA ASN A 134 4.93 1.77 -10.67
C ASN A 134 5.51 2.63 -11.78
N GLN A 135 6.82 2.80 -11.77
CA GLN A 135 7.50 3.52 -12.84
C GLN A 135 7.40 2.72 -14.13
N TRP A 136 6.92 3.38 -15.19
CA TRP A 136 6.87 2.78 -16.51
C TRP A 136 8.21 2.97 -17.19
N HIS A 137 8.97 1.89 -17.28
CA HIS A 137 10.12 1.80 -18.17
C HIS A 137 9.60 1.25 -19.48
N GLY A 138 9.51 2.09 -20.50
CA GLY A 138 9.10 1.62 -21.83
C GLY A 138 9.94 0.43 -22.25
N LYS A 139 9.35 -0.50 -23.01
CA LYS A 139 10.05 -1.70 -23.50
C LYS A 139 11.31 -1.28 -24.23
N ASP A 140 12.43 -1.34 -23.54
CA ASP A 140 13.73 -1.49 -24.11
C ASP A 140 13.69 -2.78 -24.92
N ASN A 141 13.60 -2.63 -26.25
CA ASN A 141 13.88 -3.71 -27.18
C ASN A 141 15.37 -4.06 -27.08
N HIS A 142 15.81 -4.61 -25.95
CA HIS A 142 17.03 -5.39 -25.87
C HIS A 142 16.68 -6.83 -26.28
N GLY A 143 16.27 -6.96 -27.54
CA GLY A 143 16.29 -8.23 -28.24
C GLY A 143 17.68 -8.47 -28.83
N HIS A 144 18.46 -9.35 -28.20
CA HIS A 144 19.25 -10.44 -28.81
C HIS A 144 19.99 -11.21 -27.72
#